data_AF-A0A2H4VE03-F1
#
_entry.id   AF-A0A2H4VE03-F1
#
_cell.length_a   1.000
_cell.length_b   1.000
_cell.length_c   1.000
_cell.angle_alpha   90.00
_cell.angle_beta   90.00
_cell.angle_gamma   90.00
#
_symmetry.space_group_name_H-M   'P 1'
#
loop_
_entity.id
_entity.type
_entity.pdbx_description
1 polymer ?
#
loop_
_entity_poly.entity_id
_entity_poly.type
_entity_poly.pdbx_seq_one_letter_code
_entity_poly.pdbx_strand_id
1 'polypeptide(L)'
;MKISPNFSDDNYVQLTFENEEDWQKAIDMMEDRIDGRFLKLIDRIKGEEYSGFAVLALDCLLIETLQQFKEGVTETPYGQNKEYFINFLTKTSFNQYFDEYLARKFYQHVRNGILHQAETKEGTTIRITSSLPLVSKDGRSLIINRAKFHEELCNVFYQYLADLREGKDTDLRINFKNKMDHICRIGD
;
A
#
# COMPACT_ATOMS: atom_id res chain seq x y z
N MET A 1 21.17 6.27 -7.62
CA MET A 1 20.30 5.06 -7.64
C MET A 1 18.93 5.36 -8.24
N LYS A 2 18.38 4.46 -9.07
CA LYS A 2 17.03 4.63 -9.61
C LYS A 2 15.96 4.38 -8.54
N ILE A 3 15.16 5.40 -8.20
CA ILE A 3 14.13 5.32 -7.14
C ILE A 3 12.72 5.05 -7.69
N SER A 4 12.49 5.32 -8.97
CA SER A 4 11.25 5.04 -9.71
C SER A 4 11.57 4.84 -11.21
N PRO A 5 10.61 4.49 -12.10
CA PRO A 5 10.88 4.40 -13.53
C PRO A 5 11.47 5.65 -14.19
N ASN A 6 11.05 6.84 -13.76
CA ASN A 6 11.43 8.11 -14.37
C ASN A 6 12.40 8.94 -13.53
N PHE A 7 12.66 8.58 -12.27
CA PHE A 7 13.50 9.36 -11.35
C PHE A 7 14.60 8.55 -10.65
N SER A 8 15.71 9.23 -10.38
CA SER A 8 16.77 8.79 -9.47
C SER A 8 16.76 9.60 -8.17
N ASP A 9 17.47 9.10 -7.17
CA ASP A 9 17.81 9.83 -5.94
C ASP A 9 18.44 11.20 -6.24
N ASP A 10 19.30 11.32 -7.26
CA ASP A 10 19.89 12.61 -7.68
C ASP A 10 18.82 13.68 -7.97
N ASN A 11 17.64 13.28 -8.48
CA ASN A 11 16.54 14.22 -8.70
C ASN A 11 15.93 14.73 -7.39
N TYR A 12 15.89 13.88 -6.37
CA TYR A 12 15.25 14.14 -5.07
C TYR A 12 16.18 14.92 -4.13
N VAL A 13 17.47 14.58 -4.08
CA VAL A 13 18.46 15.25 -3.19
C VAL A 13 18.67 16.73 -3.52
N GLN A 14 18.25 17.18 -4.71
CA GLN A 14 18.31 18.58 -5.13
C GLN A 14 17.15 19.43 -4.59
N LEU A 15 16.10 18.81 -4.02
CA LEU A 15 14.93 19.50 -3.49
C LEU A 15 15.25 20.11 -2.12
N THR A 16 14.98 21.40 -1.94
CA THR A 16 15.19 22.08 -0.64
C THR A 16 13.94 22.02 0.24
N PHE A 17 12.77 21.79 -0.36
CA PHE A 17 11.46 21.80 0.31
C PHE A 17 11.08 23.16 0.90
N GLU A 18 11.74 24.24 0.45
CA GLU A 18 11.44 25.62 0.85
C GLU A 18 10.27 26.23 0.07
N ASN A 19 9.86 25.59 -1.02
CA ASN A 19 8.79 26.03 -1.90
C ASN A 19 7.85 24.86 -2.25
N GLU A 20 6.65 25.20 -2.72
CA GLU A 20 5.62 24.22 -3.06
C GLU A 20 5.99 23.35 -4.28
N GLU A 21 6.78 23.89 -5.22
CA GLU A 21 7.20 23.15 -6.42
C GLU A 21 8.05 21.92 -6.06
N ASP A 22 8.93 22.04 -5.07
CA ASP A 22 9.72 20.93 -4.54
C ASP A 22 8.83 19.85 -3.93
N TRP A 23 7.79 20.24 -3.17
CA TRP A 23 6.82 19.30 -2.61
C TRP A 23 6.08 18.54 -3.71
N GLN A 24 5.55 19.24 -4.71
CA GLN A 24 4.85 18.61 -5.83
C GLN A 24 5.76 17.64 -6.58
N LYS A 25 7.00 18.05 -6.87
CA LYS A 25 7.97 17.21 -7.57
C LYS A 25 8.35 15.97 -6.76
N ALA A 26 8.52 16.08 -5.44
CA ALA A 26 8.76 14.92 -4.58
C ALA A 26 7.57 13.94 -4.60
N ILE A 27 6.34 14.46 -4.54
CA ILE A 27 5.11 13.66 -4.59
C ILE A 27 5.00 12.92 -5.93
N ASP A 28 5.33 13.58 -7.05
CA ASP A 28 5.36 12.95 -8.37
C ASP A 28 6.36 11.78 -8.45
N MET A 29 7.51 11.88 -7.76
CA MET A 29 8.46 10.77 -7.67
C MET A 29 7.89 9.57 -6.90
N MET A 30 7.12 9.81 -5.84
CA MET A 30 6.44 8.75 -5.10
C MET A 30 5.33 8.11 -5.94
N GLU A 31 4.52 8.92 -6.63
CA GLU A 31 3.51 8.44 -7.56
C GLU A 31 4.13 7.53 -8.61
N ASP A 32 5.15 8.02 -9.33
CA ASP A 32 5.86 7.25 -10.36
C ASP A 32 6.47 5.95 -9.80
N ARG A 33 6.97 5.98 -8.55
CA ARG A 33 7.53 4.80 -7.88
C ARG A 33 6.48 3.72 -7.66
N ILE A 34 5.34 4.06 -7.05
CA ILE A 34 4.32 3.08 -6.66
C ILE A 34 3.53 2.63 -7.88
N ASP A 35 3.11 3.56 -8.74
CA ASP A 35 2.44 3.24 -10.00
C ASP A 35 3.31 2.34 -10.86
N GLY A 36 4.53 2.80 -11.13
CA GLY A 36 5.37 2.23 -12.15
C GLY A 36 6.01 0.90 -11.76
N ARG A 37 6.23 0.66 -10.47
CA ARG A 37 6.79 -0.60 -9.97
C ARG A 37 5.73 -1.62 -9.55
N PHE A 38 4.51 -1.18 -9.28
CA PHE A 38 3.45 -2.05 -8.74
C PHE A 38 2.12 -1.85 -9.44
N LEU A 39 1.41 -0.73 -9.23
CA LEU A 39 -0.02 -0.63 -9.58
C LEU A 39 -0.27 -0.82 -11.10
N LYS A 40 0.53 -0.19 -11.96
CA LYS A 40 0.42 -0.36 -13.42
C LYS A 40 0.76 -1.76 -13.89
N LEU A 41 1.57 -2.51 -13.15
CA LEU A 41 1.84 -3.93 -13.43
C LEU A 41 0.69 -4.81 -12.96
N ILE A 42 0.10 -4.52 -11.81
CA ILE A 42 -1.10 -5.19 -11.31
C ILE A 42 -2.24 -5.01 -12.32
N ASP A 43 -2.45 -3.80 -12.83
CA ASP A 43 -3.46 -3.50 -13.86
C ASP A 43 -3.32 -4.35 -15.11
N ARG A 44 -2.09 -4.69 -15.51
CA ARG A 44 -1.82 -5.55 -16.67
C ARG A 44 -2.15 -7.01 -16.41
N ILE A 45 -2.00 -7.49 -15.18
CA ILE A 45 -2.19 -8.92 -14.84
C ILE A 45 -3.53 -9.22 -14.19
N LYS A 46 -4.26 -8.22 -13.66
CA LYS A 46 -5.46 -8.45 -12.83
C LYS A 46 -6.61 -9.18 -13.54
N GLY A 47 -6.66 -9.07 -14.87
CA GLY A 47 -7.62 -9.75 -15.75
C GLY A 47 -7.31 -11.22 -16.03
N GLU A 48 -6.08 -11.67 -15.78
CA GLU A 48 -5.67 -13.06 -16.03
C GLU A 48 -6.38 -14.04 -15.08
N GLU A 49 -6.77 -15.21 -15.58
CA GLU A 49 -7.57 -16.20 -14.83
C GLU A 49 -6.94 -16.55 -13.47
N TYR A 50 -5.63 -16.81 -13.47
CA TYR A 50 -4.88 -17.30 -12.30
C TYR A 50 -4.04 -16.23 -11.59
N SER A 51 -4.20 -14.94 -11.89
CA SER A 51 -3.37 -13.90 -11.27
C SER A 51 -3.76 -13.54 -9.83
N GLY A 52 -4.82 -14.12 -9.27
CA GLY A 52 -5.38 -13.62 -8.01
C GLY A 52 -4.44 -13.63 -6.82
N PHE A 53 -3.57 -14.62 -6.74
CA PHE A 53 -2.52 -14.69 -5.72
C PHE A 53 -1.43 -13.64 -5.96
N ALA A 54 -1.00 -13.47 -7.21
CA ALA A 54 0.03 -12.49 -7.57
C ALA A 54 -0.46 -11.05 -7.32
N VAL A 55 -1.70 -10.73 -7.71
CA VAL A 55 -2.34 -9.44 -7.47
C VAL A 55 -2.37 -9.14 -5.98
N LEU A 56 -2.95 -10.02 -5.16
CA LEU A 56 -3.03 -9.78 -3.72
C LEU A 56 -1.67 -9.80 -3.03
N ALA A 57 -0.70 -10.57 -3.52
CA ALA A 57 0.67 -10.51 -3.00
C ALA A 57 1.25 -9.10 -3.19
N LEU A 58 1.16 -8.55 -4.40
CA LEU A 58 1.67 -7.23 -4.73
C LEU A 58 0.93 -6.13 -3.95
N ASP A 59 -0.40 -6.22 -3.86
CA ASP A 59 -1.21 -5.31 -3.03
C ASP A 59 -0.76 -5.37 -1.55
N CYS A 60 -0.55 -6.57 -1.00
CA CYS A 60 -0.10 -6.73 0.38
C CYS A 60 1.30 -6.17 0.64
N LEU A 61 2.21 -6.20 -0.35
CA LEU A 61 3.53 -5.59 -0.23
C LEU A 61 3.45 -4.06 -0.09
N LEU A 62 2.43 -3.43 -0.69
CA LEU A 62 2.25 -1.99 -0.61
C LEU A 62 1.65 -1.55 0.72
N ILE A 63 0.78 -2.36 1.34
CA ILE A 63 0.07 -1.99 2.57
C ILE A 63 1.01 -1.50 3.69
N GLU A 64 2.01 -2.29 4.07
CA GLU A 64 2.95 -1.90 5.12
C GLU A 64 3.78 -0.68 4.70
N THR A 65 4.19 -0.61 3.44
CA THR A 65 4.95 0.52 2.90
C THR A 65 4.14 1.83 2.99
N LEU A 66 2.88 1.82 2.56
CA LEU A 66 1.99 2.98 2.61
C LEU A 66 1.69 3.40 4.05
N GLN A 67 1.56 2.44 4.98
CA GLN A 67 1.42 2.77 6.40
C GLN A 67 2.70 3.42 6.96
N GLN A 68 3.89 2.95 6.57
CA GLN A 68 5.15 3.59 6.96
C GLN A 68 5.25 5.03 6.44
N PHE A 69 4.76 5.31 5.23
CA PHE A 69 4.67 6.68 4.69
C PHE A 69 3.72 7.57 5.50
N LYS A 70 2.57 7.04 5.95
CA LYS A 70 1.64 7.77 6.83
C LYS A 70 2.24 8.06 8.21
N GLU A 71 3.04 7.14 8.74
CA GLU A 71 3.65 7.26 10.08
C GLU A 71 5.05 7.90 10.08
N GLY A 72 5.66 8.10 8.92
CA GLY A 72 6.98 8.74 8.78
C GLY A 72 8.16 7.90 9.25
N VAL A 73 8.01 6.57 9.28
CA VAL A 73 9.05 5.65 9.78
C VAL A 73 9.88 5.02 8.66
N THR A 74 11.19 4.94 8.85
CA THR A 74 12.14 4.36 7.87
C THR A 74 11.89 2.87 7.63
N GLU A 75 11.50 2.15 8.68
CA GLU A 75 11.08 0.75 8.66
C GLU A 75 9.95 0.54 9.66
N THR A 76 9.14 -0.50 9.46
CA THR A 76 8.17 -0.89 10.49
C THR A 76 8.93 -1.37 11.72
N PRO A 77 8.64 -0.83 12.92
CA PRO A 77 9.32 -1.26 14.14
C PRO A 77 9.23 -2.77 14.37
N TYR A 78 10.29 -3.34 14.94
CA TYR A 78 10.37 -4.77 15.20
C TYR A 78 9.13 -5.29 15.95
N GLY A 79 8.50 -6.34 15.41
CA GLY A 79 7.31 -6.95 15.97
C GLY A 79 5.99 -6.24 15.64
N GLN A 80 6.01 -5.11 14.92
CA GLN A 80 4.81 -4.31 14.63
C GLN A 80 4.24 -4.48 13.21
N ASN A 81 4.79 -5.37 12.37
CA ASN A 81 4.29 -5.63 11.01
C ASN A 81 2.79 -5.91 10.97
N LYS A 82 2.30 -6.73 11.90
CA LYS A 82 0.87 -7.03 12.04
C LYS A 82 0.05 -5.79 12.38
N GLU A 83 0.55 -4.95 13.29
CA GLU A 83 -0.15 -3.76 13.74
C GLU A 83 -0.24 -2.70 12.64
N TYR A 84 0.86 -2.47 11.91
CA TYR A 84 0.88 -1.57 10.75
C TYR A 84 -0.10 -2.02 9.68
N PHE A 85 -0.10 -3.32 9.37
CA PHE A 85 -1.01 -3.87 8.40
C PHE A 85 -2.49 -3.73 8.83
N ILE A 86 -2.80 -4.00 10.10
CA ILE A 86 -4.15 -3.81 10.64
C ILE A 86 -4.55 -2.35 10.62
N ASN A 87 -3.67 -1.45 11.07
CA ASN A 87 -3.90 -0.01 11.08
C ASN A 87 -4.23 0.51 9.69
N PHE A 88 -3.52 0.05 8.66
CA PHE A 88 -3.86 0.43 7.29
C PHE A 88 -5.28 0.01 6.92
N LEU A 89 -5.69 -1.22 7.22
CA LEU A 89 -7.02 -1.72 6.90
C LEU A 89 -8.15 -1.09 7.75
N THR A 90 -7.85 -0.60 8.95
CA THR A 90 -8.87 -0.08 9.88
C THR A 90 -8.89 1.43 10.03
N LYS A 91 -7.84 2.14 9.59
CA LYS A 91 -7.71 3.61 9.69
C LYS A 91 -7.69 4.32 8.33
N THR A 92 -7.93 3.60 7.25
CA THR A 92 -8.16 4.16 5.92
C THR A 92 -9.60 3.88 5.48
N SER A 93 -9.96 4.21 4.24
CA SER A 93 -11.26 3.87 3.68
C SER A 93 -11.51 2.35 3.63
N PHE A 94 -10.52 1.48 3.84
CA PHE A 94 -10.76 0.05 4.08
C PHE A 94 -11.63 -0.23 5.31
N ASN A 95 -11.76 0.70 6.26
CA ASN A 95 -12.56 0.52 7.48
C ASN A 95 -14.05 0.29 7.21
N GLN A 96 -14.53 0.65 6.00
CA GLN A 96 -15.85 0.31 5.48
C GLN A 96 -16.09 -1.21 5.40
N TYR A 97 -15.00 -1.96 5.21
CA TYR A 97 -15.03 -3.39 4.92
C TYR A 97 -14.32 -4.22 5.99
N PHE A 98 -13.40 -3.61 6.74
CA PHE A 98 -12.60 -4.28 7.76
C PHE A 98 -12.83 -3.69 9.15
N ASP A 99 -13.36 -4.54 10.04
CA ASP A 99 -13.13 -4.41 11.46
C ASP A 99 -11.75 -4.98 11.83
N GLU A 100 -11.28 -4.72 13.05
CA GLU A 100 -9.98 -5.21 13.54
C GLU A 100 -9.88 -6.75 13.49
N TYR A 101 -10.99 -7.45 13.69
CA TYR A 101 -11.05 -8.91 13.62
C TYR A 101 -10.80 -9.42 12.19
N LEU A 102 -11.48 -8.84 11.21
CA LEU A 102 -11.32 -9.14 9.79
C LEU A 102 -9.93 -8.78 9.30
N ALA A 103 -9.39 -7.64 9.71
CA ALA A 103 -8.04 -7.22 9.35
C ALA A 103 -6.99 -8.22 9.88
N ARG A 104 -7.14 -8.68 11.14
CA ARG A 104 -6.30 -9.74 11.72
C ARG A 104 -6.39 -11.04 10.94
N LYS A 105 -7.59 -11.44 10.55
CA LYS A 105 -7.83 -12.66 9.77
C LYS A 105 -7.22 -12.55 8.37
N PHE A 106 -7.40 -11.42 7.70
CA PHE A 106 -6.79 -11.17 6.39
C PHE A 106 -5.27 -11.23 6.47
N TYR A 107 -4.66 -10.57 7.46
CA TYR A 107 -3.22 -10.63 7.67
C TYR A 107 -2.72 -12.07 7.84
N GLN A 108 -3.40 -12.86 8.67
CA GLN A 108 -2.99 -14.24 8.97
C GLN A 108 -3.26 -15.22 7.82
N HIS A 109 -4.41 -15.11 7.16
CA HIS A 109 -4.89 -16.09 6.20
C HIS A 109 -4.48 -15.79 4.77
N VAL A 110 -4.42 -14.50 4.41
CA VAL A 110 -4.10 -14.04 3.06
C VAL A 110 -2.65 -13.60 3.00
N ARG A 111 -2.27 -12.49 3.65
CA ARG A 111 -0.89 -11.96 3.57
C ARG A 111 0.15 -13.00 3.98
N ASN A 112 0.04 -13.55 5.19
CA ASN A 112 1.01 -14.54 5.69
C ASN A 112 0.92 -15.89 4.96
N GLY A 113 -0.27 -16.28 4.49
CA GLY A 113 -0.44 -17.49 3.69
C GLY A 113 0.33 -17.37 2.38
N ILE A 114 0.02 -16.32 1.61
CA ILE A 114 0.61 -16.10 0.29
C ILE A 114 2.12 -15.92 0.42
N LEU A 115 2.57 -15.10 1.37
CA LEU A 115 3.99 -14.78 1.52
C LEU A 115 4.84 -15.98 1.96
N HIS A 116 4.36 -16.80 2.90
CA HIS A 116 5.18 -17.87 3.47
C HIS A 116 4.96 -19.24 2.84
N GLN A 117 3.80 -19.47 2.23
CA GLN A 117 3.35 -20.79 1.81
C GLN A 117 2.76 -20.82 0.39
N ALA A 118 2.70 -19.67 -0.31
CA ALA A 118 2.06 -19.54 -1.62
C ALA A 118 0.61 -20.05 -1.66
N GLU A 119 -0.10 -20.00 -0.54
CA GLU A 119 -1.49 -20.45 -0.39
C GLU A 119 -2.33 -19.47 0.46
N THR A 120 -3.64 -19.64 0.51
CA THR A 120 -4.50 -19.00 1.52
C THR A 120 -4.83 -19.99 2.62
N LYS A 121 -4.95 -19.53 3.87
CA LYS A 121 -5.19 -20.42 5.02
C LYS A 121 -6.67 -20.54 5.40
N GLU A 122 -6.98 -21.61 6.13
CA GLU A 122 -8.29 -21.85 6.76
C GLU A 122 -9.44 -21.79 5.74
N GLY A 123 -9.27 -22.36 4.54
CA GLY A 123 -10.31 -22.36 3.50
C GLY A 123 -10.64 -20.98 2.90
N THR A 124 -9.83 -19.97 3.17
CA THR A 124 -10.01 -18.62 2.61
C THR A 124 -9.87 -18.66 1.09
N THR A 125 -10.76 -18.00 0.35
CA THR A 125 -10.73 -18.00 -1.12
C THR A 125 -10.59 -16.61 -1.71
N ILE A 126 -9.99 -16.54 -2.90
CA ILE A 126 -9.80 -15.31 -3.67
C ILE A 126 -10.67 -15.42 -4.94
N ARG A 127 -11.53 -14.44 -5.16
CA ARG A 127 -12.54 -14.41 -6.23
C ARG A 127 -12.53 -13.05 -6.96
N ILE A 128 -13.20 -12.95 -8.11
CA ILE A 128 -13.30 -11.72 -8.91
C ILE A 128 -14.74 -11.35 -9.33
N THR A 129 -15.76 -12.01 -8.75
CA THR A 129 -17.14 -11.79 -9.16
C THR A 129 -17.69 -10.44 -8.68
N SER A 130 -18.29 -9.65 -9.56
CA SER A 130 -18.79 -8.28 -9.26
C SER A 130 -19.85 -8.22 -8.15
N SER A 131 -20.64 -9.28 -7.99
CA SER A 131 -21.69 -9.38 -6.97
C SER A 131 -21.15 -9.59 -5.54
N LEU A 132 -19.88 -10.02 -5.39
CA LEU A 132 -19.29 -10.23 -4.07
C LEU A 132 -18.80 -8.90 -3.46
N PRO A 133 -18.97 -8.67 -2.15
CA PRO A 133 -18.33 -7.55 -1.46
C PRO A 133 -16.79 -7.66 -1.51
N LEU A 134 -16.08 -6.60 -1.10
CA LEU A 134 -14.61 -6.60 -1.05
C LEU A 134 -14.08 -7.75 -0.18
N VAL A 135 -14.69 -7.96 0.98
CA VAL A 135 -14.44 -9.08 1.87
C VAL A 135 -15.75 -9.54 2.50
N SER A 136 -15.94 -10.85 2.62
CA SER A 136 -17.01 -11.43 3.43
C SER A 136 -16.50 -12.58 4.30
N LYS A 137 -17.18 -12.81 5.42
CA LYS A 137 -16.93 -13.95 6.32
C LYS A 137 -17.62 -15.19 5.75
N ASP A 138 -16.94 -16.33 5.82
CA ASP A 138 -17.52 -17.66 5.59
C ASP A 138 -17.07 -18.57 6.74
N GLY A 139 -17.84 -18.57 7.83
CA GLY A 139 -17.45 -19.20 9.09
C GLY A 139 -16.12 -18.64 9.63
N ARG A 140 -15.07 -19.46 9.64
CA ARG A 140 -13.71 -19.05 10.06
C ARG A 140 -12.85 -18.52 8.90
N SER A 141 -13.32 -18.67 7.67
CA SER A 141 -12.65 -18.33 6.41
C SER A 141 -13.05 -16.95 5.92
N LEU A 142 -12.33 -16.43 4.94
CA LEU A 142 -12.69 -15.22 4.21
C LEU A 142 -12.97 -15.54 2.74
N ILE A 143 -13.83 -14.75 2.11
CA ILE A 143 -13.93 -14.65 0.65
C ILE A 143 -13.47 -13.25 0.28
N ILE A 144 -12.39 -13.15 -0.48
CA ILE A 144 -11.78 -11.87 -0.88
C ILE A 144 -12.10 -11.62 -2.35
N ASN A 145 -12.69 -10.47 -2.65
CA ASN A 145 -12.81 -9.99 -4.02
C ASN A 145 -11.55 -9.21 -4.41
N ARG A 146 -10.65 -9.84 -5.18
CA ARG A 146 -9.35 -9.27 -5.53
C ARG A 146 -9.45 -7.97 -6.32
N ALA A 147 -10.45 -7.83 -7.19
CA ALA A 147 -10.60 -6.62 -8.00
C ALA A 147 -11.00 -5.43 -7.15
N LYS A 148 -12.00 -5.61 -6.27
CA LYS A 148 -12.44 -4.56 -5.34
C LYS A 148 -11.38 -4.23 -4.30
N PHE A 149 -10.62 -5.23 -3.84
CA PHE A 149 -9.50 -5.00 -2.94
C PHE A 149 -8.43 -4.12 -3.58
N HIS A 150 -8.02 -4.44 -4.80
CA HIS A 150 -7.03 -3.66 -5.54
C HIS A 150 -7.53 -2.23 -5.84
N GLU A 151 -8.79 -2.08 -6.26
CA GLU A 151 -9.41 -0.77 -6.48
C GLU A 151 -9.40 0.09 -5.21
N GLU A 152 -9.77 -0.48 -4.06
CA GLU A 152 -9.73 0.23 -2.78
C GLU A 152 -8.31 0.60 -2.35
N LEU A 153 -7.31 -0.25 -2.62
CA LEU A 153 -5.90 0.08 -2.39
C LEU A 153 -5.46 1.28 -3.23
N CYS A 154 -5.80 1.30 -4.51
CA CYS A 154 -5.55 2.44 -5.39
C CYS A 154 -6.24 3.71 -4.87
N ASN A 155 -7.50 3.61 -4.42
CA ASN A 155 -8.24 4.75 -3.85
C ASN A 155 -7.52 5.33 -2.63
N VAL A 156 -7.08 4.48 -1.69
CA VAL A 156 -6.32 4.93 -0.51
C VAL A 156 -5.00 5.60 -0.91
N PHE A 157 -4.31 5.05 -1.90
CA PHE A 157 -3.03 5.61 -2.38
C PHE A 157 -3.22 6.97 -3.05
N TYR A 158 -4.16 7.11 -3.98
CA TYR A 158 -4.39 8.37 -4.68
C TYR A 158 -4.99 9.44 -3.76
N GLN A 159 -5.80 9.05 -2.75
CA GLN A 159 -6.23 9.98 -1.72
C GLN A 159 -5.04 10.49 -0.89
N TYR A 160 -4.13 9.61 -0.49
CA TYR A 160 -2.91 10.01 0.22
C TYR A 160 -2.05 11.00 -0.60
N LEU A 161 -1.90 10.77 -1.91
CA LEU A 161 -1.22 11.73 -2.80
C LEU A 161 -1.96 13.07 -2.87
N ALA A 162 -3.30 13.06 -2.97
CA ALA A 162 -4.11 14.27 -2.99
C ALA A 162 -3.95 15.08 -1.69
N ASP A 163 -3.97 14.42 -0.54
CA ASP A 163 -3.77 15.07 0.77
C ASP A 163 -2.38 15.72 0.87
N LEU A 164 -1.34 15.03 0.39
CA LEU A 164 0.02 15.59 0.31
C LEU A 164 0.10 16.81 -0.62
N ARG A 165 -0.56 16.75 -1.79
CA ARG A 165 -0.57 17.85 -2.76
C ARG A 165 -1.32 19.06 -2.26
N GLU A 166 -2.40 18.86 -1.50
CA GLU A 166 -3.16 19.94 -0.88
C GLU A 166 -2.34 20.65 0.20
N GLY A 167 -1.50 19.91 0.93
CA GLY A 167 -0.50 20.49 1.83
C GLY A 167 -1.03 21.12 3.11
N LYS A 168 -2.29 20.85 3.45
CA LYS A 168 -2.90 21.32 4.70
C LYS A 168 -2.40 20.58 5.94
N ASP A 169 -2.00 19.32 5.77
CA ASP A 169 -1.46 18.50 6.85
C ASP A 169 0.08 18.51 6.81
N THR A 170 0.67 19.36 7.64
CA THR A 170 2.13 19.51 7.75
C THR A 170 2.79 18.25 8.28
N ASP A 171 2.15 17.54 9.22
CA ASP A 171 2.71 16.33 9.81
C ASP A 171 2.75 15.20 8.78
N LEU A 172 1.71 15.09 7.94
CA LEU A 172 1.69 14.14 6.82
C LEU A 172 2.83 14.40 5.82
N ARG A 173 3.11 15.67 5.51
CA ARG A 173 4.23 16.07 4.65
C ARG A 173 5.59 15.78 5.28
N ILE A 174 5.76 16.02 6.57
CA ILE A 174 6.97 15.66 7.31
C ILE A 174 7.18 14.15 7.28
N ASN A 175 6.13 13.36 7.54
CA ASN A 175 6.19 11.91 7.51
C ASN A 175 6.57 11.38 6.12
N PHE A 176 5.94 11.93 5.08
CA PHE A 176 6.29 11.64 3.69
C PHE A 176 7.78 11.92 3.41
N LYS A 177 8.25 13.11 3.76
CA LYS A 177 9.64 13.52 3.56
C LYS A 177 10.61 12.60 4.30
N ASN A 178 10.37 12.32 5.58
CA ASN A 178 11.21 11.43 6.39
C ASN A 178 11.37 10.05 5.72
N LYS A 179 10.28 9.51 5.18
CA LYS A 179 10.31 8.23 4.48
C LYS A 179 11.07 8.31 3.15
N MET A 180 10.84 9.35 2.36
CA MET A 180 11.53 9.55 1.09
C MET A 180 13.02 9.80 1.28
N ASP A 181 13.42 10.58 2.29
CA ASP A 181 14.81 10.83 2.65
C ASP A 181 15.55 9.51 2.89
N HIS A 182 14.95 8.60 3.66
CA HIS A 182 15.50 7.25 3.87
C HIS A 182 15.60 6.43 2.58
N ILE A 183 14.56 6.44 1.73
CA ILE A 183 14.60 5.74 0.43
C ILE A 183 15.73 6.28 -0.46
N CYS A 184 16.00 7.58 -0.39
CA CYS A 184 17.04 8.27 -1.13
C CYS A 184 18.40 8.30 -0.40
N ARG A 185 18.51 7.67 0.79
CA ARG A 185 19.74 7.59 1.61
C ARG A 185 20.31 8.96 1.99
N ILE A 186 19.44 9.92 2.26
CA ILE A 186 19.87 11.22 2.78
C ILE A 186 20.20 11.06 4.26
N GLY A 187 21.46 11.32 4.62
CA GLY A 187 21.94 11.25 6.00
C GLY A 187 22.43 9.87 6.45
N ASP A 188 22.45 8.88 5.55
CA ASP A 188 23.09 7.56 5.75
C ASP A 188 24.60 7.59 5.43
#